data_AF-A0A9X3MV47-F1
#
_entry.id   AF-A0A9X3MV47-F1
#
_cell.length_a   1.000
_cell.length_b   1.000
_cell.length_c   1.000
_cell.angle_alpha   90.00
_cell.angle_beta   90.00
_cell.angle_gamma   90.00
#
_symmetry.space_group_name_H-M   'P 1'
#
loop_
_entity.id
_entity.type
_entity.pdbx_description
1 polymer ?
#
loop_
_entity_poly.entity_id
_entity_poly.type
_entity_poly.pdbx_seq_one_letter_code
_entity_poly.pdbx_strand_id
1 'polypeptide(L)'
;MAAGLAVALAAGLGGWAVADRIARDPVAPTAAAPQVLSAGPARLKVSAGWHRAVRAPALPGLEKAPAYMPYAGLTTTVSVALVPADSASLVPAALETKAEGGLPKAETARVVGLQARAYRGVRTGDSVLDVYAIPTTRGVLTLVCTARSGAEEAPTWCLEGLDQITVEGARPITLNAGTAYRMRAPQTIKSLDDVRVRERVALRRAKGPVGQARAAKTLWLAYASAADELGPLAPKGEASEEVVVALRNTARAYRKLNTAAGHKSKRGWKRARVAVTKAEKQLKTLVAMT
;
A
#
# COMPACT_ATOMS: atom_id res chain seq x y z
N MET A 1 -13.12 79.92 33.33
CA MET A 1 -13.07 78.49 33.01
C MET A 1 -13.79 78.25 31.68
N ALA A 2 -13.07 78.22 30.55
CA ALA A 2 -13.60 77.81 29.24
C ALA A 2 -12.48 77.78 28.18
N ALA A 3 -11.56 76.81 28.28
CA ALA A 3 -10.55 76.56 27.25
C ALA A 3 -10.03 75.11 27.39
N GLY A 4 -10.76 74.14 26.86
CA GLY A 4 -10.36 72.73 27.00
C GLY A 4 -11.24 71.71 26.30
N LEU A 5 -11.91 72.08 25.21
CA LEU A 5 -12.90 71.19 24.55
C LEU A 5 -12.84 71.20 23.02
N ALA A 6 -11.76 71.72 22.42
CA ALA A 6 -11.65 71.86 20.96
C ALA A 6 -10.60 70.94 20.28
N VAL A 7 -9.84 70.13 21.03
CA VAL A 7 -8.75 69.30 20.45
C VAL A 7 -9.16 67.82 20.26
N ALA A 8 -10.23 67.36 20.89
CA ALA A 8 -10.63 65.93 20.82
C ALA A 8 -11.41 65.55 19.54
N LEU A 9 -11.97 66.50 18.78
CA LEU A 9 -12.81 66.22 17.60
C LEU A 9 -12.03 66.16 16.27
N ALA A 10 -10.79 66.65 16.22
CA ALA A 10 -9.97 66.62 15.00
C ALA A 10 -9.28 65.26 14.76
N ALA A 11 -9.11 64.43 15.79
CA ALA A 11 -8.46 63.12 15.66
C ALA A 11 -9.42 62.00 15.17
N GLY A 12 -10.73 62.15 15.37
CA GLY A 12 -11.73 61.14 14.97
C GLY A 12 -12.08 61.15 13.47
N LEU A 13 -12.04 62.32 12.84
CA LEU A 13 -12.43 62.46 11.42
C LEU A 13 -11.31 62.09 10.44
N GLY A 14 -10.04 62.17 10.86
CA GLY A 14 -8.91 61.71 10.05
C GLY A 14 -8.85 60.18 9.90
N GLY A 15 -9.26 59.43 10.92
CA GLY A 15 -9.24 57.97 10.90
C GLY A 15 -10.28 57.34 9.96
N TRP A 16 -11.46 57.96 9.85
CA TRP A 16 -12.55 57.43 9.02
C TRP A 16 -12.25 57.51 7.52
N ALA A 17 -11.63 58.60 7.06
CA ALA A 17 -11.26 58.77 5.65
C ALA A 17 -10.13 57.81 5.21
N VAL A 18 -9.25 57.40 6.12
CA VAL A 18 -8.19 56.42 5.84
C VAL A 18 -8.75 54.99 5.86
N ALA A 19 -9.64 54.67 6.82
CA ALA A 19 -10.29 53.36 6.89
C ALA A 19 -11.18 53.08 5.67
N ASP A 20 -11.92 54.07 5.19
CA ASP A 20 -12.79 53.95 4.00
C ASP A 20 -11.97 53.79 2.71
N ARG A 21 -10.74 54.32 2.66
CA ARG A 21 -9.83 54.12 1.51
C ARG A 21 -9.20 52.73 1.50
N ILE A 22 -8.90 52.16 2.68
CA ILE A 22 -8.39 50.78 2.81
C ILE A 22 -9.50 49.76 2.55
N ALA A 23 -10.75 50.07 2.91
CA ALA A 23 -11.89 49.18 2.68
C ALA A 23 -12.35 49.12 1.20
N ARG A 24 -12.02 50.12 0.38
CA ARG A 24 -12.46 50.22 -1.03
C ARG A 24 -11.59 49.48 -2.03
N ASP A 25 -10.36 49.15 -1.66
CA ASP A 25 -9.50 48.24 -2.42
C ASP A 25 -9.31 46.95 -1.61
N PRO A 26 -10.34 46.06 -1.53
CA PRO A 26 -10.09 44.71 -1.11
C PRO A 26 -9.11 44.12 -2.13
N VAL A 27 -7.83 44.07 -1.77
CA VAL A 27 -6.82 43.31 -2.50
C VAL A 27 -7.35 41.88 -2.50
N ALA A 28 -7.97 41.48 -3.61
CA ALA A 28 -8.43 40.12 -3.78
C ALA A 28 -7.21 39.24 -3.48
N PRO A 29 -7.25 38.37 -2.45
CA PRO A 29 -6.11 37.53 -2.15
C PRO A 29 -5.83 36.75 -3.42
N THR A 30 -4.65 37.00 -4.02
CA THR A 30 -4.24 36.33 -5.26
C THR A 30 -4.26 34.84 -4.96
N ALA A 31 -5.30 34.14 -5.43
CA ALA A 31 -5.45 32.72 -5.21
C ALA A 31 -4.22 32.06 -5.81
N ALA A 32 -3.32 31.60 -4.94
CA ALA A 32 -2.05 31.10 -5.39
C ALA A 32 -2.29 29.83 -6.22
N ALA A 33 -1.60 29.76 -7.36
CA ALA A 33 -1.91 28.78 -8.40
C ALA A 33 -1.74 27.34 -7.88
N PRO A 34 -2.60 26.40 -8.30
CA PRO A 34 -2.44 24.98 -7.98
C PRO A 34 -1.05 24.48 -8.39
N GLN A 35 -0.43 23.68 -7.52
CA GLN A 35 0.88 23.11 -7.75
C GLN A 35 0.78 21.60 -7.98
N VAL A 36 1.73 21.04 -8.75
CA VAL A 36 1.82 19.59 -8.96
C VAL A 36 3.11 19.07 -8.33
N LEU A 37 2.96 18.25 -7.31
CA LEU A 37 4.06 17.60 -6.58
C LEU A 37 4.28 16.18 -7.09
N SER A 38 5.52 15.69 -6.96
CA SER A 38 5.96 14.43 -7.57
C SER A 38 6.47 13.43 -6.54
N ALA A 39 5.78 12.30 -6.40
CA ALA A 39 6.18 11.21 -5.52
C ALA A 39 6.41 9.91 -6.31
N GLY A 40 7.59 9.83 -6.94
CA GLY A 40 7.87 8.76 -7.91
C GLY A 40 6.88 8.81 -9.07
N PRO A 41 6.12 7.72 -9.34
CA PRO A 41 5.09 7.70 -10.40
C PRO A 41 3.78 8.39 -10.00
N ALA A 42 3.63 8.82 -8.74
CA ALA A 42 2.45 9.56 -8.29
C ALA A 42 2.62 11.07 -8.53
N ARG A 43 1.55 11.72 -8.95
CA ARG A 43 1.43 13.18 -9.08
C ARG A 43 0.29 13.66 -8.19
N LEU A 44 0.57 14.66 -7.37
CA LEU A 44 -0.38 15.26 -6.45
C LEU A 44 -0.66 16.68 -6.90
N LYS A 45 -1.89 17.00 -7.27
CA LYS A 45 -2.33 18.38 -7.47
C LYS A 45 -2.76 18.92 -6.11
N VAL A 46 -2.12 20.00 -5.69
CA VAL A 46 -2.34 20.60 -4.37
C VAL A 46 -2.62 22.10 -4.49
N SER A 47 -3.36 22.60 -3.52
CA SER A 47 -3.52 24.02 -3.24
C SER A 47 -2.18 24.65 -2.88
N ALA A 48 -2.11 25.98 -2.98
CA ALA A 48 -0.91 26.70 -2.64
C ALA A 48 -0.51 26.54 -1.15
N GLY A 49 0.79 26.68 -0.88
CA GLY A 49 1.36 26.57 0.47
C GLY A 49 2.05 25.23 0.73
N TRP A 50 1.72 24.21 -0.05
CA TRP A 50 2.42 22.94 -0.01
C TRP A 50 3.86 23.10 -0.48
N HIS A 51 4.81 22.55 0.27
CA HIS A 51 6.22 22.53 -0.11
C HIS A 51 6.88 21.24 0.36
N ARG A 52 7.99 20.87 -0.28
CA ARG A 52 8.73 19.68 0.09
C ARG A 52 9.40 19.89 1.45
N ALA A 53 9.24 18.94 2.35
CA ALA A 53 9.94 18.95 3.63
C ALA A 53 11.45 18.82 3.38
N VAL A 54 12.26 19.61 4.11
CA VAL A 54 13.73 19.54 4.05
C VAL A 54 14.23 18.18 4.53
N ARG A 55 13.56 17.61 5.53
CA ARG A 55 13.85 16.29 6.09
C ARG A 55 12.56 15.48 6.14
N ALA A 56 12.53 14.37 5.42
CA ALA A 56 11.43 13.42 5.51
C ALA A 56 11.51 12.61 6.82
N PRO A 57 10.37 12.28 7.45
CA PRO A 57 10.36 11.31 8.55
C PRO A 57 10.88 9.95 8.08
N ALA A 58 11.62 9.26 8.95
CA ALA A 58 12.06 7.90 8.67
C ALA A 58 10.90 6.92 8.93
N LEU A 59 10.15 6.61 7.88
CA LEU A 59 9.00 5.71 7.94
C LEU A 59 9.40 4.31 7.45
N PRO A 60 9.23 3.24 8.26
CA PRO A 60 9.54 1.87 7.85
C PRO A 60 8.79 1.45 6.58
N GLY A 61 9.50 0.94 5.58
CA GLY A 61 8.96 0.58 4.26
C GLY A 61 8.66 1.78 3.35
N LEU A 62 8.95 2.99 3.79
CA LEU A 62 8.74 4.26 3.09
C LEU A 62 9.99 5.16 3.18
N GLU A 63 11.17 4.58 3.37
CA GLU A 63 12.41 5.31 3.69
C GLU A 63 12.83 6.27 2.58
N LYS A 64 12.38 6.03 1.34
CA LYS A 64 12.66 6.86 0.16
C LYS A 64 11.48 7.76 -0.23
N ALA A 65 10.39 7.74 0.52
CA ALA A 65 9.22 8.55 0.21
C ALA A 65 9.55 10.04 0.40
N PRO A 66 9.26 10.91 -0.58
CA PRO A 66 9.28 12.34 -0.32
C PRO A 66 8.19 12.69 0.69
N ALA A 67 8.50 13.66 1.55
CA ALA A 67 7.57 14.26 2.48
C ALA A 67 7.25 15.69 2.07
N TYR A 68 6.01 16.11 2.29
CA TYR A 68 5.50 17.44 1.98
C TYR A 68 4.87 18.06 3.21
N MET A 69 4.91 19.38 3.31
CA MET A 69 4.30 20.15 4.39
C MET A 69 3.14 20.94 3.78
N PRO A 70 1.87 20.64 4.15
CA PRO A 70 0.70 21.34 3.61
C PRO A 70 0.69 22.83 3.93
N TYR A 71 1.22 23.19 5.11
CA TYR A 71 1.28 24.56 5.62
C TYR A 71 2.68 24.93 6.11
N ALA A 72 3.16 26.13 5.76
CA ALA A 72 4.43 26.65 6.25
C ALA A 72 4.40 26.88 7.77
N GLY A 73 5.50 26.54 8.45
CA GLY A 73 5.67 26.72 9.89
C GLY A 73 5.04 25.63 10.77
N LEU A 74 4.20 24.74 10.21
CA LEU A 74 3.70 23.57 10.93
C LEU A 74 4.69 22.41 10.83
N THR A 75 4.59 21.44 11.73
CA THR A 75 5.52 20.28 11.77
C THR A 75 4.92 19.01 11.16
N THR A 76 3.65 19.07 10.77
CA THR A 76 2.96 17.96 10.12
C THR A 76 3.50 17.75 8.71
N THR A 77 3.78 16.50 8.37
CA THR A 77 4.23 16.13 7.03
C THR A 77 3.34 15.05 6.42
N VAL A 78 3.25 15.05 5.10
CA VAL A 78 2.59 14.03 4.28
C VAL A 78 3.65 13.32 3.47
N SER A 79 3.94 12.07 3.80
CA SER A 79 4.81 11.20 3.01
C SER A 79 3.98 10.40 2.01
N VAL A 80 4.46 10.30 0.77
CA VAL A 80 3.71 9.63 -0.31
C VAL A 80 4.60 8.68 -1.06
N ALA A 81 4.15 7.43 -1.24
CA ALA A 81 4.84 6.47 -2.09
C ALA A 81 3.87 5.47 -2.73
N LEU A 82 4.31 4.87 -3.84
CA LEU A 82 3.68 3.69 -4.42
C LEU A 82 4.49 2.46 -3.99
N VAL A 83 3.87 1.56 -3.23
CA VAL A 83 4.51 0.36 -2.65
C VAL A 83 3.81 -0.92 -3.11
N PRO A 84 4.45 -2.10 -3.04
CA PRO A 84 3.78 -3.38 -3.27
C PRO A 84 2.69 -3.66 -2.23
N ALA A 85 1.67 -4.44 -2.59
CA ALA A 85 0.71 -5.00 -1.63
C ALA A 85 1.29 -6.28 -0.99
N ASP A 86 2.15 -6.11 0.00
CA ASP A 86 2.85 -7.21 0.71
C ASP A 86 2.18 -7.63 2.02
N SER A 87 1.16 -6.89 2.47
CA SER A 87 0.30 -7.22 3.60
C SER A 87 -1.19 -7.18 3.24
N ALA A 88 -2.00 -7.99 3.94
CA ALA A 88 -3.46 -7.95 3.86
C ALA A 88 -4.04 -6.59 4.30
N SER A 89 -3.30 -5.85 5.14
CA SER A 89 -3.65 -4.49 5.56
C SER A 89 -3.54 -3.47 4.41
N LEU A 90 -2.78 -3.77 3.35
CA LEU A 90 -2.32 -2.84 2.31
C LEU A 90 -1.32 -1.78 2.84
N VAL A 91 -0.94 -1.84 4.10
CA VAL A 91 0.12 -1.03 4.70
C VAL A 91 1.46 -1.74 4.45
N PRO A 92 2.58 -1.04 4.22
CA PRO A 92 3.89 -1.69 4.12
C PRO A 92 4.13 -2.63 5.31
N ALA A 93 4.52 -3.88 5.05
CA ALA A 93 4.74 -4.87 6.10
C ALA A 93 5.76 -4.42 7.17
N ALA A 94 6.76 -3.64 6.76
CA ALA A 94 7.75 -3.06 7.67
C ALA A 94 7.13 -2.04 8.65
N LEU A 95 6.16 -1.24 8.18
CA LEU A 95 5.43 -0.29 9.02
C LEU A 95 4.50 -1.02 9.99
N GLU A 96 3.77 -2.03 9.51
CA GLU A 96 2.90 -2.87 10.34
C GLU A 96 3.68 -3.57 11.47
N THR A 97 4.88 -4.09 11.17
CA THR A 97 5.76 -4.72 12.17
C THR A 97 6.30 -3.73 13.21
N LYS A 98 6.44 -2.46 12.85
CA LYS A 98 6.96 -1.40 13.72
C LYS A 98 5.87 -0.63 14.46
N ALA A 99 4.60 -0.88 14.15
CA ALA A 99 3.47 -0.27 14.82
C ALA A 99 3.36 -0.79 16.27
N GLU A 100 3.45 0.11 17.24
CA GLU A 100 3.31 -0.21 18.66
C GLU A 100 1.87 -0.61 18.97
N GLY A 101 1.68 -1.81 19.52
CA GLY A 101 0.34 -2.38 19.73
C GLY A 101 -0.33 -2.89 18.45
N GLY A 102 0.37 -2.89 17.31
CA GLY A 102 -0.17 -3.29 16.01
C GLY A 102 -0.95 -2.19 15.30
N LEU A 103 -1.53 -2.52 14.15
CA LEU A 103 -2.37 -1.58 13.42
C LEU A 103 -3.75 -1.43 14.11
N PRO A 104 -4.26 -0.21 14.27
CA PRO A 104 -5.63 0.06 14.69
C PRO A 104 -6.65 -0.58 13.72
N LYS A 105 -7.92 -0.58 14.12
CA LYS A 105 -9.00 -1.08 13.27
C LYS A 105 -9.02 -0.29 11.96
N ALA A 106 -8.99 -1.01 10.84
CA ALA A 106 -9.08 -0.41 9.52
C ALA A 106 -10.45 0.27 9.30
N GLU A 107 -10.41 1.45 8.73
CA GLU A 107 -11.59 2.20 8.31
C GLU A 107 -11.62 2.35 6.79
N THR A 108 -12.83 2.46 6.22
CA THR A 108 -12.97 2.88 4.82
C THR A 108 -13.03 4.39 4.78
N ALA A 109 -12.10 5.00 4.06
CA ALA A 109 -12.02 6.44 3.86
C ALA A 109 -12.09 6.79 2.36
N ARG A 110 -12.24 8.08 2.07
CA ARG A 110 -12.04 8.63 0.73
C ARG A 110 -10.98 9.72 0.78
N VAL A 111 -10.04 9.64 -0.15
CA VAL A 111 -9.00 10.66 -0.35
C VAL A 111 -9.15 11.16 -1.78
N VAL A 112 -9.55 12.42 -1.96
CA VAL A 112 -9.87 13.01 -3.28
C VAL A 112 -10.71 12.10 -4.19
N GLY A 113 -11.80 11.55 -3.62
CA GLY A 113 -12.72 10.67 -4.34
C GLY A 113 -12.26 9.22 -4.52
N LEU A 114 -11.00 8.89 -4.20
CA LEU A 114 -10.47 7.52 -4.25
C LEU A 114 -10.77 6.78 -2.95
N GLN A 115 -11.21 5.52 -3.05
CA GLN A 115 -11.37 4.66 -1.86
C GLN A 115 -10.01 4.34 -1.25
N ALA A 116 -9.89 4.55 0.05
CA ALA A 116 -8.70 4.27 0.82
C ALA A 116 -9.06 3.37 2.02
N ARG A 117 -8.11 2.54 2.44
CA ARG A 117 -8.12 1.98 3.79
C ARG A 117 -7.34 2.90 4.71
N ALA A 118 -7.97 3.39 5.76
CA ALA A 118 -7.36 4.30 6.72
C ALA A 118 -7.03 3.58 8.04
N TYR A 119 -5.89 3.94 8.62
CA TYR A 119 -5.44 3.54 9.94
C TYR A 119 -5.00 4.80 10.68
N ARG A 120 -5.76 5.23 11.68
CA ARG A 120 -5.51 6.47 12.42
C ARG A 120 -4.82 6.20 13.74
N GLY A 121 -3.96 7.12 14.17
CA GLY A 121 -3.27 7.00 15.45
C GLY A 121 -2.27 5.83 15.53
N VAL A 122 -1.68 5.43 14.39
CA VAL A 122 -0.62 4.41 14.35
C VAL A 122 0.63 4.97 15.03
N ARG A 123 1.10 4.33 16.11
CA ARG A 123 2.28 4.75 16.85
C ARG A 123 3.53 4.03 16.38
N THR A 124 4.60 4.78 16.11
CA THR A 124 5.91 4.23 15.73
C THR A 124 7.03 5.05 16.37
N GLY A 125 7.57 4.59 17.50
CA GLY A 125 8.49 5.37 18.31
C GLY A 125 7.85 6.70 18.71
N ASP A 126 8.54 7.81 18.49
CA ASP A 126 8.08 9.15 18.87
C ASP A 126 7.06 9.77 17.88
N SER A 127 6.58 9.02 16.89
CA SER A 127 5.68 9.52 15.85
C SER A 127 4.29 8.92 15.94
N VAL A 128 3.29 9.75 15.68
CA VAL A 128 1.89 9.32 15.47
C VAL A 128 1.52 9.56 14.02
N LEU A 129 0.97 8.51 13.40
CA LEU A 129 0.73 8.43 11.97
C LEU A 129 -0.74 8.16 11.68
N ASP A 130 -1.27 8.85 10.67
CA ASP A 130 -2.46 8.42 9.95
C ASP A 130 -2.05 7.90 8.59
N VAL A 131 -2.37 6.63 8.31
CA VAL A 131 -1.98 5.92 7.08
C VAL A 131 -3.21 5.71 6.20
N TYR A 132 -3.12 6.15 4.96
CA TYR A 132 -4.15 5.97 3.93
C TYR A 132 -3.59 5.12 2.79
N ALA A 133 -4.11 3.92 2.63
CA ALA A 133 -3.72 2.95 1.62
C ALA A 133 -4.74 2.89 0.48
N ILE A 134 -4.37 3.38 -0.71
CA ILE A 134 -5.21 3.42 -1.91
C ILE A 134 -4.72 2.33 -2.89
N PRO A 135 -5.47 1.23 -3.08
CA PRO A 135 -5.05 0.17 -3.99
C PRO A 135 -5.17 0.59 -5.45
N THR A 136 -4.14 0.28 -6.25
CA THR A 136 -4.08 0.55 -7.69
C THR A 136 -3.56 -0.67 -8.46
N THR A 137 -3.73 -0.70 -9.77
CA THR A 137 -3.18 -1.78 -10.62
C THR A 137 -1.65 -1.87 -10.64
N ARG A 138 -0.92 -0.87 -10.11
CA ARG A 138 0.55 -0.87 -10.05
C ARG A 138 1.13 -1.03 -8.64
N GLY A 139 0.28 -1.10 -7.62
CA GLY A 139 0.69 -1.12 -6.22
C GLY A 139 -0.29 -0.35 -5.34
N VAL A 140 0.04 -0.20 -4.07
CA VAL A 140 -0.71 0.60 -3.12
C VAL A 140 -0.09 1.98 -3.05
N LEU A 141 -0.87 3.00 -3.39
CA LEU A 141 -0.50 4.37 -3.12
C LEU A 141 -0.75 4.63 -1.63
N THR A 142 0.34 4.81 -0.88
CA THR A 142 0.31 5.03 0.56
C THR A 142 0.61 6.49 0.84
N LEU A 143 -0.31 7.15 1.54
CA LEU A 143 -0.13 8.48 2.10
C LEU A 143 -0.02 8.34 3.61
N VAL A 144 0.99 8.96 4.21
CA VAL A 144 1.20 8.94 5.66
C VAL A 144 1.28 10.36 6.18
N CYS A 145 0.32 10.71 7.01
CA CYS A 145 0.29 11.94 7.77
C CYS A 145 1.05 11.72 9.07
N THR A 146 2.14 12.47 9.29
CA THR A 146 2.98 12.34 10.49
C THR A 146 2.84 13.57 11.36
N ALA A 147 2.48 13.37 12.63
CA ALA A 147 2.49 14.37 13.68
C ALA A 147 3.67 14.16 14.65
N ARG A 148 4.07 15.23 15.37
CA ARG A 148 5.08 15.15 16.42
C ARG A 148 4.58 14.39 17.65
N SER A 149 5.54 13.93 18.47
CA SER A 149 5.31 13.26 19.76
C SER A 149 4.35 14.05 20.66
N GLY A 150 3.45 13.33 21.32
CA GLY A 150 2.46 13.87 22.25
C GLY A 150 1.06 14.11 21.66
N ALA A 151 0.91 14.09 20.33
CA ALA A 151 -0.41 14.08 19.70
C ALA A 151 -1.08 12.70 19.85
N GLU A 152 -2.41 12.65 20.02
CA GLU A 152 -3.15 11.39 20.01
C GLU A 152 -3.36 10.85 18.59
N GLU A 153 -3.55 11.75 17.61
CA GLU A 153 -3.78 11.47 16.20
C GLU A 153 -3.05 12.50 15.31
N ALA A 154 -2.90 12.19 14.02
CA ALA A 154 -2.47 13.21 13.07
C ALA A 154 -3.60 14.25 12.88
N PRO A 155 -3.28 15.52 12.58
CA PRO A 155 -4.31 16.53 12.42
C PRO A 155 -5.26 16.20 11.26
N THR A 156 -6.56 16.39 11.47
CA THR A 156 -7.61 16.12 10.46
C THR A 156 -7.42 16.90 9.15
N TRP A 157 -6.76 18.06 9.21
CA TRP A 157 -6.41 18.90 8.07
C TRP A 157 -5.16 18.45 7.31
N CYS A 158 -4.49 17.36 7.69
CA CYS A 158 -3.21 16.97 7.10
C CYS A 158 -3.27 16.74 5.57
N LEU A 159 -4.40 16.27 5.05
CA LEU A 159 -4.63 16.12 3.61
C LEU A 159 -5.43 17.28 3.00
N GLU A 160 -5.68 18.35 3.76
CA GLU A 160 -6.37 19.54 3.27
C GLU A 160 -5.54 20.24 2.19
N GLY A 161 -6.22 20.72 1.16
CA GLY A 161 -5.59 21.28 -0.03
C GLY A 161 -5.00 20.22 -0.97
N LEU A 162 -5.17 18.91 -0.73
CA LEU A 162 -4.93 17.90 -1.75
C LEU A 162 -6.16 17.84 -2.67
N ASP A 163 -6.02 18.27 -3.92
CA ASP A 163 -7.14 18.42 -4.86
C ASP A 163 -7.30 17.20 -5.78
N GLN A 164 -6.19 16.56 -6.15
CA GLN A 164 -6.19 15.41 -7.04
C GLN A 164 -4.96 14.54 -6.81
N ILE A 165 -5.12 13.23 -6.95
CA ILE A 165 -3.99 12.29 -7.04
C ILE A 165 -4.12 11.48 -8.32
N THR A 166 -3.00 11.30 -9.02
CA THR A 166 -2.89 10.39 -10.15
C THR A 166 -1.63 9.55 -10.01
N VAL A 167 -1.66 8.33 -10.54
CA VAL A 167 -0.51 7.41 -10.57
C VAL A 167 -0.31 6.98 -12.01
N GLU A 168 0.87 7.24 -12.56
CA GLU A 168 1.16 6.99 -13.96
C GLU A 168 0.97 5.52 -14.35
N GLY A 169 0.12 5.26 -15.34
CA GLY A 169 -0.18 3.90 -15.82
C GLY A 169 -0.92 3.02 -14.82
N ALA A 170 -1.46 3.57 -13.74
CA ALA A 170 -2.24 2.83 -12.76
C ALA A 170 -3.71 3.25 -12.76
N ARG A 171 -4.59 2.30 -12.44
CA ARG A 171 -6.02 2.56 -12.20
C ARG A 171 -6.37 2.19 -10.76
N PRO A 172 -7.25 2.95 -10.08
CA PRO A 172 -7.75 2.55 -8.77
C PRO A 172 -8.43 1.18 -8.83
N ILE A 173 -8.30 0.40 -7.75
CA ILE A 173 -8.96 -0.89 -7.57
C ILE A 173 -10.03 -0.73 -6.49
N THR A 174 -11.16 -1.42 -6.64
CA THR A 174 -12.20 -1.47 -5.60
C THR A 174 -11.67 -2.14 -4.34
N LEU A 175 -11.84 -1.45 -3.21
CA LEU A 175 -11.38 -1.93 -1.91
C LEU A 175 -12.36 -2.96 -1.33
N ASN A 176 -11.83 -4.14 -0.98
CA ASN A 176 -12.48 -5.18 -0.17
C ASN A 176 -11.43 -6.07 0.52
N ALA A 177 -11.86 -7.09 1.29
CA ALA A 177 -10.96 -7.97 2.03
C ALA A 177 -9.91 -8.65 1.13
N GLY A 178 -10.32 -9.20 -0.02
CA GLY A 178 -9.43 -9.89 -0.97
C GLY A 178 -8.57 -8.98 -1.87
N THR A 179 -8.49 -7.68 -1.61
CA THR A 179 -7.78 -6.73 -2.50
C THR A 179 -6.29 -7.02 -2.59
N ALA A 180 -5.62 -7.22 -1.44
CA ALA A 180 -4.18 -7.50 -1.40
C ALA A 180 -3.85 -8.79 -2.18
N TYR A 181 -4.65 -9.85 -1.97
CA TYR A 181 -4.53 -11.10 -2.71
C TYR A 181 -4.66 -10.89 -4.23
N ARG A 182 -5.72 -10.21 -4.69
CA ARG A 182 -5.95 -9.98 -6.13
C ARG A 182 -4.83 -9.16 -6.78
N MET A 183 -4.24 -8.22 -6.04
CA MET A 183 -3.10 -7.44 -6.53
C MET A 183 -1.83 -8.29 -6.68
N ARG A 184 -1.59 -9.21 -5.74
CA ARG A 184 -0.36 -10.02 -5.71
C ARG A 184 -0.42 -11.28 -6.58
N ALA A 185 -1.57 -11.94 -6.61
CA ALA A 185 -1.75 -13.24 -7.24
C ALA A 185 -1.27 -13.33 -8.70
N PRO A 186 -1.55 -12.37 -9.60
CA PRO A 186 -1.13 -12.50 -11.00
C PRO A 186 0.38 -12.67 -11.18
N GLN A 187 1.19 -11.90 -10.45
CA GLN A 187 2.65 -11.98 -10.56
C GLN A 187 3.18 -13.29 -9.95
N THR A 188 2.64 -13.69 -8.80
CA THR A 188 3.03 -14.93 -8.10
C THR A 188 2.67 -16.16 -8.95
N ILE A 189 1.46 -16.21 -9.51
CA ILE A 189 1.01 -17.30 -10.39
C ILE A 189 1.81 -17.34 -11.69
N LYS A 190 2.13 -16.19 -12.30
CA LYS A 190 3.01 -16.13 -13.47
C LYS A 190 4.39 -16.74 -13.17
N SER A 191 5.01 -16.31 -12.07
CA SER A 191 6.34 -16.78 -11.65
C SER A 191 6.34 -18.28 -11.35
N LEU A 192 5.27 -18.77 -10.72
CA LEU A 192 5.04 -20.19 -10.50
C LEU A 192 4.91 -20.96 -11.83
N ASP A 193 4.14 -20.43 -12.79
CA ASP A 193 3.92 -21.08 -14.08
C ASP A 193 5.21 -21.22 -14.90
N ASP A 194 6.06 -20.19 -14.90
CA ASP A 194 7.37 -20.21 -15.55
C ASP A 194 8.26 -21.35 -15.02
N VAL A 195 8.29 -21.54 -13.70
CA VAL A 195 8.99 -22.68 -13.06
C VAL A 195 8.30 -24.00 -13.42
N ARG A 196 6.97 -24.05 -13.32
CA ARG A 196 6.18 -25.25 -13.55
C ARG A 196 6.40 -25.81 -14.95
N VAL A 197 6.31 -24.97 -15.98
CA VAL A 197 6.48 -25.39 -17.39
C VAL A 197 7.88 -25.98 -17.61
N ARG A 198 8.92 -25.27 -17.20
CA ARG A 198 10.31 -25.70 -17.36
C ARG A 198 10.60 -27.00 -16.61
N GLU A 199 10.27 -27.06 -15.33
CA GLU A 199 10.61 -28.21 -14.48
C GLU A 199 9.75 -29.44 -14.81
N ARG A 200 8.53 -29.28 -15.35
CA ARG A 200 7.76 -30.40 -15.89
C ARG A 200 8.39 -31.00 -17.14
N VAL A 201 9.02 -30.19 -17.99
CA VAL A 201 9.81 -30.69 -19.13
C VAL A 201 11.03 -31.44 -18.61
N ALA A 202 11.76 -30.88 -17.65
CA ALA A 202 12.92 -31.54 -17.03
C ALA A 202 12.55 -32.88 -16.38
N LEU A 203 11.45 -32.92 -15.63
CA LEU A 203 10.93 -34.12 -14.97
C LEU A 203 10.59 -35.22 -15.98
N ARG A 204 10.02 -34.88 -17.15
CA ARG A 204 9.74 -35.83 -18.24
C ARG A 204 11.00 -36.35 -18.93
N ARG A 205 12.02 -35.49 -19.10
CA ARG A 205 13.28 -35.83 -19.77
C ARG A 205 14.28 -36.55 -18.87
N ALA A 206 14.09 -36.50 -17.56
CA ALA A 206 14.99 -37.13 -16.60
C ALA A 206 15.04 -38.66 -16.78
N LYS A 207 16.21 -39.17 -17.18
CA LYS A 207 16.46 -40.61 -17.43
C LYS A 207 16.61 -41.45 -16.16
N GLY A 208 16.71 -40.81 -14.99
CA GLY A 208 16.96 -41.52 -13.75
C GLY A 208 16.44 -40.82 -12.50
N PRO A 209 16.49 -41.51 -11.35
CA PRO A 209 15.85 -41.06 -10.12
C PRO A 209 16.42 -39.74 -9.58
N VAL A 210 17.72 -39.47 -9.78
CA VAL A 210 18.37 -38.23 -9.34
C VAL A 210 17.78 -37.01 -10.06
N GLY A 211 17.68 -37.06 -11.38
CA GLY A 211 17.10 -35.96 -12.17
C GLY A 211 15.61 -35.76 -11.86
N GLN A 212 14.89 -36.86 -11.67
CA GLN A 212 13.48 -36.83 -11.28
C GLN A 212 13.27 -36.19 -9.90
N ALA A 213 14.08 -36.59 -8.92
CA ALA A 213 14.04 -36.02 -7.58
C ALA A 213 14.36 -34.52 -7.61
N ARG A 214 15.41 -34.10 -8.34
CA ARG A 214 15.79 -32.68 -8.48
C ARG A 214 14.63 -31.84 -9.03
N ALA A 215 14.07 -32.23 -10.18
CA ALA A 215 12.96 -31.50 -10.79
C ALA A 215 11.72 -31.46 -9.87
N ALA A 216 11.39 -32.57 -9.21
CA ALA A 216 10.29 -32.63 -8.25
C ALA A 216 10.52 -31.74 -7.02
N LYS A 217 11.76 -31.60 -6.55
CA LYS A 217 12.12 -30.69 -5.44
C LYS A 217 11.90 -29.24 -5.85
N THR A 218 12.39 -28.82 -7.01
CA THR A 218 12.19 -27.47 -7.52
C THR A 218 10.71 -27.14 -7.64
N LEU A 219 9.91 -28.06 -8.19
CA LEU A 219 8.45 -27.90 -8.27
C LEU A 219 7.80 -27.76 -6.90
N TRP A 220 8.14 -28.63 -5.94
CA TRP A 220 7.57 -28.50 -4.59
C TRP A 220 7.88 -27.12 -4.01
N LEU A 221 9.12 -26.65 -4.11
CA LEU A 221 9.57 -25.41 -3.49
C LEU A 221 8.86 -24.21 -4.11
N ALA A 222 8.66 -24.22 -5.43
CA ALA A 222 7.92 -23.18 -6.13
C ALA A 222 6.46 -23.11 -5.67
N TYR A 223 5.76 -24.25 -5.57
CA TYR A 223 4.39 -24.28 -5.07
C TYR A 223 4.28 -23.88 -3.59
N ALA A 224 5.24 -24.29 -2.76
CA ALA A 224 5.28 -23.90 -1.35
C ALA A 224 5.49 -22.38 -1.22
N SER A 225 6.49 -21.83 -1.93
CA SER A 225 6.77 -20.39 -1.96
C SER A 225 5.55 -19.58 -2.40
N ALA A 226 4.86 -20.00 -3.47
CA ALA A 226 3.65 -19.32 -3.92
C ALA A 226 2.53 -19.35 -2.87
N ALA A 227 2.38 -20.47 -2.15
CA ALA A 227 1.40 -20.59 -1.07
C ALA A 227 1.77 -19.74 0.15
N ASP A 228 3.05 -19.63 0.49
CA ASP A 228 3.53 -18.84 1.62
C ASP A 228 3.45 -17.35 1.32
N GLU A 229 3.64 -16.94 0.07
CA GLU A 229 3.50 -15.56 -0.38
C GLU A 229 2.04 -15.09 -0.44
N LEU A 230 1.13 -15.93 -0.94
CA LEU A 230 -0.29 -15.57 -1.07
C LEU A 230 -1.10 -15.87 0.19
N GLY A 231 -0.63 -16.78 1.05
CA GLY A 231 -1.33 -17.24 2.24
C GLY A 231 -1.71 -16.12 3.21
N PRO A 232 -0.78 -15.24 3.60
CA PRO A 232 -1.08 -14.10 4.47
C PRO A 232 -2.06 -13.08 3.86
N LEU A 233 -2.19 -13.06 2.53
CA LEU A 233 -3.02 -12.09 1.81
C LEU A 233 -4.45 -12.57 1.54
N ALA A 234 -4.67 -13.89 1.61
CA ALA A 234 -5.96 -14.52 1.32
C ALA A 234 -6.91 -14.39 2.52
N PRO A 235 -8.07 -13.72 2.39
CA PRO A 235 -9.08 -13.71 3.45
C PRO A 235 -9.60 -15.11 3.72
N LYS A 236 -9.89 -15.39 5.00
CA LYS A 236 -10.48 -16.65 5.44
C LYS A 236 -11.92 -16.77 4.92
N GLY A 237 -12.32 -17.96 4.50
CA GLY A 237 -13.65 -18.26 3.99
C GLY A 237 -13.92 -17.75 2.56
N GLU A 238 -12.93 -17.20 1.88
CA GLU A 238 -13.04 -16.77 0.48
C GLU A 238 -12.36 -17.78 -0.48
N ALA A 239 -12.71 -17.74 -1.76
CA ALA A 239 -12.14 -18.61 -2.80
C ALA A 239 -10.60 -18.53 -2.89
N SER A 240 -10.01 -17.38 -2.54
CA SER A 240 -8.56 -17.21 -2.45
C SER A 240 -7.90 -18.13 -1.43
N GLU A 241 -8.56 -18.44 -0.31
CA GLU A 241 -8.06 -19.39 0.67
C GLU A 241 -7.99 -20.81 0.09
N GLU A 242 -9.00 -21.21 -0.69
CA GLU A 242 -9.02 -22.51 -1.36
C GLU A 242 -7.88 -22.66 -2.37
N VAL A 243 -7.55 -21.58 -3.11
CA VAL A 243 -6.38 -21.55 -4.00
C VAL A 243 -5.09 -21.77 -3.21
N VAL A 244 -4.91 -21.09 -2.07
CA VAL A 244 -3.73 -21.28 -1.20
C VAL A 244 -3.66 -22.71 -0.68
N VAL A 245 -4.77 -23.29 -0.24
CA VAL A 245 -4.84 -24.70 0.18
C VAL A 245 -4.46 -25.64 -0.97
N ALA A 246 -4.93 -25.37 -2.19
CA ALA A 246 -4.59 -26.15 -3.37
C ALA A 246 -3.10 -26.03 -3.75
N LEU A 247 -2.49 -24.85 -3.62
CA LEU A 247 -1.04 -24.67 -3.79
C LEU A 247 -0.26 -25.53 -2.79
N ARG A 248 -0.62 -25.50 -1.49
CA ARG A 248 0.01 -26.33 -0.45
C ARG A 248 -0.17 -27.83 -0.70
N ASN A 249 -1.36 -28.25 -1.14
CA ASN A 249 -1.62 -29.64 -1.53
C ASN A 249 -0.73 -30.08 -2.69
N THR A 250 -0.56 -29.22 -3.69
CA THR A 250 0.30 -29.48 -4.86
C THR A 250 1.77 -29.58 -4.44
N ALA A 251 2.24 -28.68 -3.58
CA ALA A 251 3.58 -28.75 -2.99
C ALA A 251 3.81 -30.08 -2.26
N ARG A 252 2.86 -30.53 -1.42
CA ARG A 252 2.94 -31.83 -0.73
C ARG A 252 2.99 -33.01 -1.71
N ALA A 253 2.23 -32.97 -2.80
CA ALA A 253 2.25 -34.02 -3.82
C ALA A 253 3.61 -34.12 -4.52
N TYR A 254 4.21 -32.99 -4.89
CA TYR A 254 5.57 -32.95 -5.44
C TYR A 254 6.64 -33.37 -4.44
N ARG A 255 6.49 -33.03 -3.15
CA ARG A 255 7.37 -33.53 -2.08
C ARG A 255 7.36 -35.06 -2.00
N LYS A 256 6.17 -35.68 -2.03
CA LYS A 256 6.04 -37.15 -2.08
C LYS A 256 6.69 -37.74 -3.34
N LEU A 257 6.57 -37.06 -4.48
CA LEU A 257 7.19 -37.48 -5.73
C LEU A 257 8.73 -37.42 -5.66
N ASN A 258 9.28 -36.35 -5.08
CA ASN A 258 10.72 -36.22 -4.81
C ASN A 258 11.22 -37.36 -3.92
N THR A 259 10.57 -37.60 -2.77
CA THR A 259 10.98 -38.68 -1.84
C THR A 259 10.91 -40.05 -2.52
N ALA A 260 9.86 -40.32 -3.30
CA ALA A 260 9.73 -41.59 -4.01
C ALA A 260 10.82 -41.81 -5.06
N ALA A 261 11.21 -40.76 -5.80
CA ALA A 261 12.37 -40.82 -6.70
C ALA A 261 13.67 -41.03 -5.93
N GLY A 262 13.90 -40.28 -4.85
CA GLY A 262 15.10 -40.43 -4.02
C GLY A 262 15.29 -41.86 -3.50
N HIS A 263 14.21 -42.51 -3.07
CA HIS A 263 14.22 -43.90 -2.61
C HIS A 263 14.06 -44.94 -3.72
N LYS A 264 14.06 -44.54 -5.00
CA LYS A 264 13.86 -45.43 -6.16
C LYS A 264 12.57 -46.29 -6.07
N SER A 265 11.54 -45.79 -5.37
CA SER A 265 10.30 -46.54 -5.10
C SER A 265 9.34 -46.46 -6.28
N LYS A 266 9.29 -47.49 -7.13
CA LYS A 266 8.37 -47.56 -8.28
C LYS A 266 6.90 -47.39 -7.87
N ARG A 267 6.48 -48.08 -6.80
CA ARG A 267 5.09 -48.00 -6.26
C ARG A 267 4.80 -46.61 -5.68
N GLY A 268 5.74 -46.04 -4.92
CA GLY A 268 5.63 -44.68 -4.38
C GLY A 268 5.51 -43.64 -5.48
N TRP A 269 6.33 -43.78 -6.53
CA TRP A 269 6.36 -42.88 -7.69
C TRP A 269 5.01 -42.89 -8.44
N LYS A 270 4.46 -44.07 -8.76
CA LYS A 270 3.16 -44.18 -9.43
C LYS A 270 2.05 -43.49 -8.64
N ARG A 271 1.98 -43.72 -7.33
CA ARG A 271 0.98 -43.08 -6.45
C ARG A 271 1.16 -41.56 -6.37
N ALA A 272 2.39 -41.10 -6.17
CA ALA A 272 2.70 -39.67 -6.09
C ALA A 272 2.38 -38.95 -7.41
N ARG A 273 2.63 -39.58 -8.57
CA ARG A 273 2.29 -39.00 -9.88
C ARG A 273 0.79 -38.78 -10.04
N VAL A 274 -0.04 -39.75 -9.63
CA VAL A 274 -1.51 -39.60 -9.64
C VAL A 274 -1.95 -38.45 -8.73
N ALA A 275 -1.35 -38.36 -7.53
CA ALA A 275 -1.65 -37.28 -6.59
C ALA A 275 -1.29 -35.90 -7.15
N VAL A 276 -0.14 -35.76 -7.84
CA VAL A 276 0.26 -34.52 -8.51
C VAL A 276 -0.76 -34.13 -9.58
N THR A 277 -1.14 -35.04 -10.48
CA THR A 277 -2.12 -34.75 -11.53
C THR A 277 -3.46 -34.29 -10.95
N LYS A 278 -3.94 -34.94 -9.88
CA LYS A 278 -5.19 -34.54 -9.21
C LYS A 278 -5.08 -33.14 -8.60
N ALA A 279 -3.98 -32.87 -7.87
CA ALA A 279 -3.76 -31.58 -7.21
C ALA A 279 -3.63 -30.43 -8.21
N GLU A 280 -2.88 -30.61 -9.31
CA GLU A 280 -2.75 -29.59 -10.35
C GLU A 280 -4.07 -29.32 -11.08
N LYS A 281 -4.88 -30.37 -11.33
CA LYS A 281 -6.21 -30.19 -11.94
C LYS A 281 -7.11 -29.36 -11.03
N GLN A 282 -7.15 -29.66 -9.74
CA GLN A 282 -7.94 -28.90 -8.77
C GLN A 282 -7.47 -27.45 -8.70
N LEU A 283 -6.17 -27.21 -8.59
CA LEU A 283 -5.61 -25.85 -8.58
C LEU A 283 -5.98 -25.08 -9.85
N LYS A 284 -5.87 -25.70 -11.02
CA LYS A 284 -6.23 -25.07 -12.30
C LYS A 284 -7.70 -24.64 -12.32
N THR A 285 -8.61 -25.48 -11.81
CA THR A 285 -10.03 -25.14 -11.72
C THR A 285 -10.25 -23.94 -10.80
N LEU A 286 -9.64 -23.94 -9.61
CA LEU A 286 -9.82 -22.85 -8.64
C LEU A 286 -9.29 -21.51 -9.18
N VAL A 287 -8.09 -21.50 -9.78
CA VAL A 287 -7.50 -20.29 -10.37
C VAL A 287 -8.34 -19.73 -11.54
N ALA A 288 -9.05 -20.59 -12.28
CA ALA A 288 -9.92 -20.13 -13.36
C ALA A 288 -11.24 -19.49 -12.86
N MET A 289 -11.59 -19.70 -11.59
CA MET A 289 -12.81 -19.15 -10.96
C MET A 289 -12.55 -17.84 -10.20
N THR A 290 -11.29 -17.52 -9.91
CA THR A 290 -10.85 -16.30 -9.20
C THR A 290 -10.43 -15.20 -10.15
#